data_AF-A0A3P7MDC2-F1
#
_entry.id   AF-A0A3P7MDC2-F1
#
_cell.length_a   1.000
_cell.length_b   1.000
_cell.length_c   1.000
_cell.angle_alpha   90.00
_cell.angle_beta   90.00
_cell.angle_gamma   90.00
#
_symmetry.space_group_name_H-M   'P 1'
#
loop_
_entity.id
_entity.type
_entity.pdbx_description
1 polymer ?
#
loop_
_entity_poly.entity_id
_entity_poly.type
_entity_poly.pdbx_seq_one_letter_code
_entity_poly.pdbx_strand_id
1 'polypeptide(L)'
;MDIFGLALVILGILDLIHFDSPLEDELLTISTAVATAAIVLGVFIIAVAFLGLFGALRANANVLLAYAIIILIMGFATLGFMLFAYVKRSRIYDFVEDTVSAAVKEGESKYGSSKKWTAIIDWLEATHCATAVADAVDAELITIGGSLLGITLLSFFTSALAFVLARDIKVYDKL
;
A
#
# COMPACT_ATOMS: atom_id res chain seq x y z
N MET A 1 -15.03 -0.36 12.40
CA MET A 1 -13.85 0.51 12.49
C MET A 1 -12.72 -0.42 12.88
N ASP A 2 -12.08 -1.01 11.86
CA ASP A 2 -11.22 -2.17 12.07
C ASP A 2 -9.93 -1.74 12.76
N ILE A 3 -9.63 -2.41 13.88
CA ILE A 3 -8.41 -2.24 14.68
C ILE A 3 -7.16 -2.29 13.79
N PHE A 4 -7.22 -3.00 12.67
CA PHE A 4 -6.20 -3.06 11.63
C PHE A 4 -5.91 -1.72 10.95
N GLY A 5 -6.92 -0.92 10.65
CA GLY A 5 -6.73 0.41 10.04
C GLY A 5 -6.06 1.39 10.99
N LEU A 6 -6.44 1.35 12.27
CA LEU A 6 -5.79 2.16 13.32
C LEU A 6 -4.35 1.69 13.56
N ALA A 7 -4.11 0.38 13.60
CA ALA A 7 -2.78 -0.20 13.78
C ALA A 7 -1.81 0.17 12.63
N LEU A 8 -2.30 0.21 11.38
CA LEU A 8 -1.51 0.65 10.23
C LEU A 8 -1.12 2.13 10.30
N VAL A 9 -2.03 3.00 10.76
CA VAL A 9 -1.71 4.42 11.00
C VAL A 9 -0.70 4.57 12.12
N ILE A 10 -0.89 3.86 13.23
CA ILE A 10 0.00 3.93 14.38
C ILE A 10 1.40 3.40 14.00
N LEU A 11 1.50 2.32 13.23
CA LEU A 11 2.77 1.81 12.70
C LEU A 11 3.44 2.81 11.76
N GLY A 12 2.68 3.42 10.84
CA GLY A 12 3.21 4.44 9.92
C GLY A 12 3.71 5.69 10.64
N ILE A 13 3.01 6.13 11.68
CA ILE A 13 3.42 7.25 12.53
C ILE A 13 4.62 6.85 13.41
N LEU A 14 4.67 5.63 13.95
CA LEU A 14 5.77 5.16 14.78
C LEU A 14 7.09 5.06 14.00
N ASP A 15 7.02 4.60 12.75
CA ASP A 15 8.17 4.59 11.84
C ASP A 15 8.65 6.02 11.57
N LEU A 16 7.73 6.95 11.30
CA LEU A 16 8.05 8.36 11.09
C LEU A 16 8.73 9.01 12.31
N ILE A 17 8.27 8.70 13.54
CA ILE A 17 8.79 9.28 14.78
C ILE A 17 10.13 8.66 15.19
N HIS A 18 10.40 7.38 14.90
CA HIS A 18 11.70 6.77 15.20
C HIS A 18 12.84 7.34 14.32
N PHE A 19 12.48 7.97 13.19
CA PHE A 19 13.39 8.75 12.34
C PHE A 19 13.41 10.25 12.65
N ASP A 20 12.53 10.75 13.53
CA ASP A 20 12.41 12.17 13.85
C ASP A 20 13.17 12.52 15.15
N SER A 21 14.47 12.75 15.04
CA SER A 21 15.14 13.93 15.64
C SER A 21 16.67 13.86 15.49
N PRO A 22 17.38 14.97 15.26
CA PRO A 22 16.97 16.29 14.77
C PRO A 22 17.80 16.64 13.51
N LEU A 23 17.25 16.61 12.29
CA LEU A 23 18.06 16.93 11.10
C LEU A 23 17.25 17.64 10.01
N GLU A 24 17.81 18.78 9.62
CA GLU A 24 17.23 19.84 8.82
C GLU A 24 16.90 19.41 7.37
N ASP A 25 15.66 19.75 6.99
CA ASP A 25 15.04 20.16 5.72
C ASP A 25 15.32 19.46 4.37
N GLU A 26 16.38 18.67 4.18
CA GLU A 26 16.69 18.15 2.83
C GLU A 26 16.71 16.63 2.72
N LEU A 27 16.73 15.92 3.85
CA LEU A 27 16.54 14.47 3.93
C LEU A 27 15.07 14.04 3.94
N LEU A 28 14.20 15.03 4.08
CA LEU A 28 12.75 14.98 4.03
C LEU A 28 12.20 14.91 2.60
N THR A 29 12.93 14.42 1.58
CA THR A 29 12.39 14.39 0.20
C THR A 29 12.20 12.99 -0.38
N ILE A 30 13.08 12.03 -0.07
CA ILE A 30 12.96 10.64 -0.58
C ILE A 30 12.39 9.69 0.47
N SER A 31 12.85 9.80 1.72
CA SER A 31 12.21 9.10 2.84
C SER A 31 10.76 9.57 3.01
N THR A 32 10.49 10.87 2.81
CA THR A 32 9.12 11.35 2.66
C THR A 32 8.43 10.87 1.41
N ALA A 33 9.07 10.67 0.25
CA ALA A 33 8.31 10.18 -0.89
C ALA A 33 7.71 8.78 -0.59
N VAL A 34 8.51 7.89 -0.01
CA VAL A 34 8.05 6.56 0.42
C VAL A 34 7.12 6.63 1.63
N ALA A 35 7.45 7.41 2.66
CA ALA A 35 6.63 7.57 3.85
C ALA A 35 5.31 8.31 3.56
N THR A 36 5.34 9.34 2.72
CA THR A 36 4.15 10.06 2.22
C THR A 36 3.30 9.13 1.38
N ALA A 37 3.89 8.31 0.50
CA ALA A 37 3.12 7.30 -0.24
C ALA A 37 2.44 6.31 0.72
N ALA A 38 3.14 5.83 1.76
CA ALA A 38 2.57 4.96 2.78
C ALA A 38 1.46 5.64 3.60
N ILE A 39 1.65 6.91 4.01
CA ILE A 39 0.66 7.70 4.74
C ILE A 39 -0.57 7.97 3.87
N VAL A 40 -0.38 8.40 2.63
CA VAL A 40 -1.47 8.67 1.67
C VAL A 40 -2.26 7.40 1.39
N LEU A 41 -1.57 6.27 1.20
CA LEU A 41 -2.21 4.97 1.02
C LEU A 41 -2.99 4.55 2.27
N GLY A 42 -2.40 4.73 3.47
CA GLY A 42 -3.06 4.44 4.75
C GLY A 42 -4.32 5.28 4.97
N VAL A 43 -4.24 6.60 4.75
CA VAL A 43 -5.38 7.51 4.85
C VAL A 43 -6.46 7.15 3.83
N PHE A 44 -6.06 6.76 2.61
CA PHE A 44 -7.00 6.31 1.59
C PHE A 44 -7.73 5.03 2.00
N ILE A 45 -7.03 4.02 2.51
CA ILE A 45 -7.63 2.77 3.01
C ILE A 45 -8.66 3.06 4.12
N ILE A 46 -8.34 3.98 5.02
CA ILE A 46 -9.23 4.40 6.11
C ILE A 46 -10.47 5.11 5.56
N ALA A 47 -10.31 6.04 4.63
CA ALA A 47 -11.44 6.73 4.01
C ALA A 47 -12.38 5.74 3.32
N VAL A 48 -11.83 4.78 2.59
CA VAL A 48 -12.60 3.70 1.94
C VAL A 48 -13.30 2.81 2.97
N ALA A 49 -12.62 2.43 4.06
CA ALA A 49 -13.21 1.65 5.14
C ALA A 49 -14.34 2.40 5.86
N PHE A 50 -14.17 3.71 6.09
CA PHE A 50 -15.22 4.58 6.63
C PHE A 50 -16.42 4.64 5.68
N LEU A 51 -16.22 4.77 4.37
CA LEU A 51 -17.32 4.77 3.40
C LEU A 51 -18.09 3.45 3.41
N GLY A 52 -17.39 2.31 3.49
CA GLY A 52 -18.02 0.99 3.62
C GLY A 52 -18.86 0.88 4.90
N LEU A 53 -18.30 1.30 6.04
CA LEU A 53 -18.97 1.25 7.33
C LEU A 53 -20.14 2.23 7.45
N PHE A 54 -19.96 3.49 7.05
CA PHE A 54 -21.01 4.50 7.04
C PHE A 54 -22.12 4.17 6.02
N GLY A 55 -21.77 3.57 4.88
CA GLY A 55 -22.74 3.10 3.90
C GLY A 55 -23.69 2.05 4.48
N ALA A 56 -23.16 1.12 5.28
CA ALA A 56 -23.95 0.11 5.97
C ALA A 56 -24.75 0.70 7.15
N LEU A 57 -24.13 1.54 7.99
CA LEU A 57 -24.76 2.08 9.20
C LEU A 57 -25.83 3.13 8.93
N ARG A 58 -25.63 3.98 7.91
CA ARG A 58 -26.56 5.10 7.65
C ARG A 58 -27.79 4.68 6.84
N ALA A 59 -27.93 3.38 6.52
CA ALA A 59 -28.98 2.84 5.66
C ALA A 59 -29.21 3.70 4.38
N ASN A 60 -28.13 4.28 3.85
CA ASN A 60 -28.20 5.16 2.70
C ASN A 60 -27.75 4.37 1.47
N ALA A 61 -28.72 3.84 0.74
CA ALA A 61 -28.46 3.01 -0.44
C ALA A 61 -27.53 3.67 -1.46
N ASN A 62 -27.59 5.00 -1.60
CA ASN A 62 -26.77 5.73 -2.57
C ASN A 62 -25.27 5.76 -2.20
N VAL A 63 -24.93 5.89 -0.91
CA VAL A 63 -23.54 5.90 -0.43
C VAL A 63 -22.93 4.50 -0.52
N LEU A 64 -23.72 3.48 -0.18
CA LEU A 64 -23.30 2.09 -0.25
C LEU A 64 -23.12 1.62 -1.70
N LEU A 65 -23.96 2.09 -2.63
CA LEU A 65 -23.81 1.85 -4.07
C LEU A 65 -22.54 2.52 -4.62
N ALA A 66 -22.25 3.77 -4.21
CA ALA A 66 -21.02 4.45 -4.60
C ALA A 66 -19.78 3.71 -4.12
N TYR A 67 -19.78 3.21 -2.87
CA TYR A 67 -18.72 2.35 -2.34
C TYR A 67 -18.51 1.09 -3.18
N ALA A 68 -19.59 0.39 -3.54
CA ALA A 68 -19.51 -0.81 -4.38
C ALA A 68 -18.85 -0.53 -5.74
N ILE A 69 -19.23 0.59 -6.38
CA ILE A 69 -18.68 0.99 -7.69
C ILE A 69 -17.18 1.32 -7.57
N ILE A 70 -16.77 2.05 -6.53
CA ILE A 70 -15.35 2.42 -6.32
C ILE A 70 -14.48 1.17 -6.13
N ILE A 71 -14.91 0.23 -5.28
CA ILE A 71 -14.18 -1.03 -5.04
C ILE A 71 -14.13 -1.90 -6.29
N LEU A 72 -15.21 -1.95 -7.07
CA LEU A 72 -15.26 -2.69 -8.34
C LEU A 72 -14.26 -2.12 -9.36
N ILE A 73 -14.20 -0.79 -9.51
CA ILE A 73 -13.23 -0.13 -10.39
C ILE A 73 -11.79 -0.41 -9.91
N MET A 74 -11.53 -0.34 -8.61
CA MET A 74 -10.23 -0.71 -8.04
C MET A 74 -9.86 -2.17 -8.29
N GLY A 75 -10.82 -3.09 -8.23
CA GLY A 75 -10.61 -4.51 -8.57
C GLY A 75 -10.18 -4.70 -10.03
N PHE A 76 -10.83 -4.01 -10.98
CA PHE A 76 -10.42 -4.05 -12.39
C PHE A 76 -9.05 -3.39 -12.62
N ALA A 77 -8.77 -2.28 -11.93
CA ALA A 77 -7.46 -1.63 -11.99
C ALA A 77 -6.34 -2.55 -11.46
N THR A 78 -6.59 -3.23 -10.35
CA THR A 78 -5.64 -4.20 -9.76
C THR A 78 -5.41 -5.39 -10.69
N LEU A 79 -6.47 -5.90 -11.33
CA LEU A 79 -6.36 -6.97 -12.32
C LEU A 79 -5.56 -6.52 -13.56
N GLY A 80 -5.78 -5.29 -14.03
CA GLY A 80 -5.00 -4.70 -15.11
C GLY A 80 -3.53 -4.51 -14.75
N PHE A 81 -3.24 -4.04 -13.53
CA PHE A 81 -1.89 -3.91 -13.01
C PHE A 81 -1.22 -5.28 -12.89
N MET A 82 -1.94 -6.29 -12.42
CA MET A 82 -1.43 -7.66 -12.32
C MET A 82 -1.04 -8.23 -13.68
N LEU A 83 -1.89 -8.08 -14.70
CA LEU A 83 -1.57 -8.51 -16.06
C LEU A 83 -0.37 -7.75 -16.64
N PHE A 84 -0.32 -6.43 -16.42
CA PHE A 84 0.80 -5.60 -16.87
C PHE A 84 2.12 -6.00 -16.19
N ALA A 85 2.08 -6.22 -14.88
CA ALA A 85 3.23 -6.66 -14.10
C ALA A 85 3.72 -8.04 -14.53
N TYR A 86 2.79 -8.96 -14.82
CA TYR A 86 3.11 -10.29 -15.32
C TYR A 86 3.80 -10.23 -16.69
N VAL A 87 3.31 -9.39 -17.61
CA VAL A 87 3.90 -9.23 -18.96
C VAL A 87 5.27 -8.54 -18.90
N LYS A 88 5.45 -7.56 -18.00
CA LYS A 88 6.69 -6.78 -17.87
C LYS A 88 7.50 -7.14 -16.63
N ARG A 89 7.54 -8.42 -16.25
CA ARG A 89 8.27 -8.86 -15.04
C ARG A 89 9.71 -8.34 -15.01
N SER A 90 10.43 -8.40 -16.15
CA SER A 90 11.84 -7.95 -16.26
C SER A 90 12.03 -6.49 -15.84
N ARG A 91 11.11 -5.60 -16.25
CA ARG A 91 11.17 -4.17 -15.92
C ARG A 91 10.89 -3.88 -14.46
N ILE A 92 10.17 -4.77 -13.78
CA ILE A 92 9.89 -4.61 -12.35
C ILE A 92 11.15 -4.91 -11.55
N TYR A 93 11.92 -5.93 -11.91
CA TYR A 93 13.21 -6.19 -11.25
C TYR A 93 14.18 -5.03 -11.42
N ASP A 94 14.36 -4.55 -12.66
CA ASP A 94 15.23 -3.38 -12.93
C ASP A 94 14.78 -2.16 -12.11
N PHE A 95 13.46 -1.89 -12.07
CA PHE A 95 12.92 -0.75 -11.34
C PHE A 95 13.09 -0.89 -9.82
N VAL A 96 12.93 -2.09 -9.27
CA VAL A 96 13.12 -2.37 -7.84
C VAL A 96 14.59 -2.24 -7.48
N GLU A 97 15.50 -2.79 -8.29
CA GLU A 97 16.94 -2.66 -8.10
C GLU A 97 17.39 -1.20 -8.16
N ASP A 98 16.91 -0.45 -9.16
CA ASP A 98 17.19 0.98 -9.32
C ASP A 98 16.64 1.80 -8.14
N THR A 99 15.42 1.51 -7.68
CA THR A 99 14.80 2.22 -6.54
C THR A 99 15.57 1.95 -5.25
N VAL A 100 15.97 0.70 -5.00
CA VAL A 100 16.76 0.31 -3.83
C VAL A 100 18.16 0.93 -3.91
N SER A 101 18.83 0.86 -5.05
CA SER A 101 20.17 1.44 -5.25
C SER A 101 20.14 2.96 -5.10
N ALA A 102 19.10 3.63 -5.62
CA ALA A 102 18.90 5.07 -5.46
C ALA A 102 18.69 5.43 -3.99
N ALA A 103 17.84 4.72 -3.26
CA ALA A 103 17.60 4.95 -1.84
C ALA A 103 18.88 4.78 -0.99
N VAL A 104 19.73 3.79 -1.34
CA VAL A 104 21.00 3.53 -0.65
C VAL A 104 22.02 4.64 -0.91
N LYS A 105 22.23 5.03 -2.17
CA LYS A 105 23.18 6.11 -2.53
C LYS A 105 22.76 7.46 -1.97
N GLU A 106 21.46 7.75 -1.96
CA GLU A 106 20.89 8.95 -1.35
C GLU A 106 21.23 9.01 0.15
N GLY A 107 21.06 7.89 0.85
CA GLY A 107 21.34 7.83 2.27
C GLY A 107 22.84 7.87 2.59
N GLU A 108 23.71 7.25 1.77
CA GLU A 108 25.17 7.34 1.91
C GLU A 108 25.67 8.78 1.76
N SER A 109 25.20 9.50 0.74
CA SER A 109 25.60 10.88 0.49
C SER A 109 25.23 11.83 1.63
N LYS A 110 24.18 11.54 2.41
CA LYS A 110 23.69 12.44 3.46
C LYS A 110 24.02 11.99 4.88
N TYR A 111 24.24 10.69 5.10
CA TYR A 111 24.49 10.11 6.42
C TYR A 111 25.77 9.25 6.51
N GLY A 112 26.63 9.22 5.49
CA GLY A 112 27.85 8.40 5.45
C GLY A 112 28.82 8.55 6.63
N SER A 113 28.67 9.61 7.43
CA SER A 113 29.47 9.85 8.66
C SER A 113 28.80 9.37 9.97
N SER A 114 27.51 8.99 9.94
CA SER A 114 26.78 8.49 11.10
C SER A 114 27.11 7.03 11.37
N LYS A 115 27.57 6.70 12.58
CA LYS A 115 27.85 5.31 13.00
C LYS A 115 26.64 4.38 12.89
N LYS A 116 25.42 4.91 13.06
CA LYS A 116 24.16 4.17 12.90
C LYS A 116 23.88 3.90 11.42
N TRP A 117 24.12 4.88 10.56
CA TRP A 117 23.91 4.74 9.12
C TRP A 117 24.92 3.77 8.49
N THR A 118 26.20 3.88 8.84
CA THR A 118 27.21 2.92 8.41
C THR A 118 26.91 1.51 8.91
N ALA A 119 26.31 1.34 10.10
CA ALA A 119 25.88 0.02 10.55
C ALA A 119 24.69 -0.52 9.72
N ILE A 120 23.70 0.33 9.40
CA ILE A 120 22.56 -0.07 8.56
C ILE A 120 23.04 -0.44 7.15
N ILE A 121 23.89 0.39 6.54
CA ILE A 121 24.46 0.13 5.22
C ILE A 121 25.39 -1.08 5.22
N ASP A 122 26.24 -1.26 6.23
CA ASP A 122 27.13 -2.44 6.31
C ASP A 122 26.30 -3.74 6.43
N TRP A 123 25.20 -3.73 7.20
CA TRP A 123 24.23 -4.83 7.21
C TRP A 123 23.53 -5.02 5.85
N LEU A 124 23.18 -3.92 5.17
CA LEU A 124 22.45 -3.95 3.90
C LEU A 124 23.33 -4.39 2.72
N GLU A 125 24.58 -3.96 2.71
CA GLU A 125 25.63 -4.26 1.73
C GLU A 125 26.17 -5.69 1.93
N ALA A 126 26.37 -6.13 3.18
CA ALA A 126 26.67 -7.52 3.50
C ALA A 126 25.55 -8.50 3.07
N THR A 127 24.31 -8.01 2.96
CA THR A 127 23.16 -8.80 2.50
C THR A 127 22.97 -8.72 0.98
N HIS A 128 23.77 -7.92 0.26
CA HIS A 128 23.56 -7.64 -1.17
C HIS A 128 22.10 -7.28 -1.49
N CYS A 129 21.52 -6.34 -0.73
CA CYS A 129 20.08 -6.09 -0.73
C CYS A 129 19.47 -5.84 -2.11
N ALA A 130 20.16 -5.18 -3.04
CA ALA A 130 19.64 -4.92 -4.38
C ALA A 130 19.38 -6.22 -5.17
N THR A 131 20.37 -7.12 -5.21
CA THR A 131 20.24 -8.43 -5.86
C THR A 131 19.43 -9.40 -5.00
N ALA A 132 19.50 -9.34 -3.67
CA ALA A 132 18.72 -10.17 -2.78
C ALA A 132 17.23 -9.83 -2.81
N VAL A 133 16.86 -8.55 -2.97
CA VAL A 133 15.47 -8.12 -3.17
C VAL A 133 15.00 -8.51 -4.56
N ALA A 134 15.83 -8.38 -5.61
CA ALA A 134 15.47 -8.86 -6.94
C ALA A 134 15.22 -10.39 -6.95
N ASP A 135 16.10 -11.15 -6.29
CA ASP A 135 16.01 -12.62 -6.18
C ASP A 135 14.84 -13.04 -5.27
N ALA A 136 14.60 -12.32 -4.16
CA ALA A 136 13.44 -12.52 -3.30
C ALA A 136 12.13 -12.18 -4.01
N VAL A 137 12.09 -11.12 -4.83
CA VAL A 137 10.93 -10.76 -5.64
C VAL A 137 10.68 -11.84 -6.70
N ASP A 138 11.70 -12.48 -7.27
CA ASP A 138 11.52 -13.56 -8.24
C ASP A 138 11.01 -14.84 -7.56
N ALA A 139 11.58 -15.18 -6.41
CA ALA A 139 11.17 -16.33 -5.60
C ALA A 139 9.74 -16.17 -5.04
N GLU A 140 9.37 -14.96 -4.60
CA GLU A 140 8.08 -14.65 -4.00
C GLU A 140 7.07 -14.05 -5.00
N LEU A 141 7.42 -13.92 -6.28
CA LEU A 141 6.53 -13.33 -7.29
C LEU A 141 5.19 -14.08 -7.37
N ILE A 142 5.25 -15.40 -7.20
CA ILE A 142 4.08 -16.28 -7.17
C ILE A 142 3.22 -15.99 -5.94
N THR A 143 3.83 -15.83 -4.76
CA THR A 143 3.14 -15.50 -3.51
C THR A 143 2.50 -14.11 -3.55
N ILE A 144 3.23 -13.12 -4.06
CA ILE A 144 2.76 -11.74 -4.24
C ILE A 144 1.62 -11.72 -5.26
N GLY A 145 1.78 -12.38 -6.40
CA GLY A 145 0.75 -12.52 -7.43
C GLY A 145 -0.51 -13.22 -6.90
N GLY A 146 -0.34 -14.29 -6.11
CA GLY A 146 -1.44 -15.00 -5.46
C GLY A 146 -2.20 -14.12 -4.46
N SER A 147 -1.48 -13.29 -3.70
CA SER A 147 -2.07 -12.32 -2.78
C SER A 147 -2.89 -11.26 -3.53
N LEU A 148 -2.38 -10.72 -4.63
CA LEU A 148 -3.12 -9.78 -5.48
C LEU A 148 -4.38 -10.39 -6.11
N LEU A 149 -4.32 -11.66 -6.56
CA LEU A 149 -5.51 -12.37 -7.02
C LEU A 149 -6.54 -12.51 -5.91
N GLY A 150 -6.10 -12.87 -4.70
CA GLY A 150 -6.95 -12.96 -3.52
C GLY A 150 -7.65 -11.63 -3.21
N ILE A 151 -6.90 -10.51 -3.22
CA ILE A 151 -7.44 -9.16 -3.03
C ILE A 151 -8.45 -8.80 -4.13
N THR A 152 -8.17 -9.18 -5.37
CA THR A 152 -9.07 -8.93 -6.50
C THR A 152 -10.39 -9.68 -6.32
N LEU A 153 -10.34 -10.97 -5.97
CA LEU A 153 -11.52 -11.77 -5.66
C LEU A 153 -12.31 -11.18 -4.48
N LEU A 154 -11.62 -10.79 -3.41
CA LEU A 154 -12.23 -10.15 -2.25
C LEU A 154 -12.95 -8.85 -2.64
N SER A 155 -12.38 -8.08 -3.55
CA SER A 155 -12.98 -6.84 -4.08
C SER A 155 -14.29 -7.14 -4.84
N PHE A 156 -14.32 -8.21 -5.65
CA PHE A 156 -15.54 -8.65 -6.33
C PHE A 156 -16.64 -9.08 -5.34
N PHE A 157 -16.29 -9.90 -4.34
CA PHE A 157 -17.24 -10.30 -3.30
C PHE A 157 -17.76 -9.10 -2.51
N THR A 158 -16.87 -8.17 -2.15
CA THR A 158 -17.23 -6.93 -1.44
C THR A 158 -18.21 -6.09 -2.25
N SER A 159 -17.96 -5.92 -3.55
CA SER A 159 -18.89 -5.20 -4.44
C SER A 159 -20.24 -5.90 -4.54
N ALA A 160 -20.27 -7.23 -4.65
CA ALA A 160 -21.52 -7.99 -4.74
C ALA A 160 -22.37 -7.85 -3.47
N LEU A 161 -21.75 -7.99 -2.30
CA LEU A 161 -22.42 -7.81 -1.00
C LEU A 161 -22.92 -6.38 -0.80
N ALA A 162 -22.10 -5.38 -1.14
CA ALA A 162 -22.51 -3.97 -1.04
C ALA A 162 -23.69 -3.64 -1.97
N PHE A 163 -23.73 -4.23 -3.17
CA PHE A 163 -24.85 -4.07 -4.10
C PHE A 163 -26.14 -4.72 -3.59
N VAL A 164 -26.06 -5.96 -3.07
CA VAL A 164 -27.21 -6.66 -2.48
C VAL A 164 -27.79 -5.84 -1.32
N LEU A 165 -26.93 -5.40 -0.40
CA LEU A 165 -27.34 -4.62 0.77
C LEU A 165 -27.93 -3.26 0.36
N ALA A 166 -27.39 -2.59 -0.67
CA ALA A 166 -27.95 -1.35 -1.19
C ALA A 166 -29.34 -1.55 -1.82
N ARG A 167 -29.60 -2.70 -2.45
CA ARG A 167 -30.92 -3.05 -2.98
C ARG A 167 -31.93 -3.26 -1.87
N ASP A 168 -31.58 -4.02 -0.83
CA ASP A 168 -32.49 -4.29 0.29
C ASP A 168 -32.92 -2.98 0.97
N ILE A 169 -31.96 -2.11 1.28
CA ILE A 169 -32.24 -0.78 1.87
C ILE A 169 -33.21 0.03 0.99
N LYS A 170 -33.00 0.05 -0.32
CA LYS A 170 -33.85 0.80 -1.27
C LYS A 170 -35.27 0.23 -1.37
N VAL A 171 -35.43 -1.07 -1.15
CA VAL A 171 -36.75 -1.73 -1.10
C VAL A 171 -37.48 -1.37 0.20
N TYR A 172 -36.78 -1.34 1.34
CA TYR A 172 -37.37 -0.94 2.62
C TYR A 172 -37.77 0.54 2.67
N ASP A 173 -37.01 1.43 2.05
CA ASP A 173 -37.35 2.87 1.96
C ASP A 173 -38.60 3.15 1.10
N LYS A 174 -39.03 2.18 0.28
CA LYS A 174 -40.19 2.26 -0.62
C LYS A 174 -41.48 1.70 -0.01
N LEU A 175 -41.42 1.04 1.16
CA LEU A 175 -42.58 0.50 1.89
C LEU A 175 -43.09 1.51 2.93
#